data_AF-A0A0L0SLP9-F1
#
_entry.id   AF-A0A0L0SLP9-F1
#
_cell.length_a   1.000
_cell.length_b   1.000
_cell.length_c   1.000
_cell.angle_alpha   90.00
_cell.angle_beta   90.00
_cell.angle_gamma   90.00
#
_symmetry.space_group_name_H-M   'P 1'
#
loop_
_entity.id
_entity.type
_entity.pdbx_description
1 polymer ?
#
loop_
_entity_poly.entity_id
_entity_poly.type
_entity_poly.pdbx_seq_one_letter_code
_entity_poly.pdbx_strand_id
1 'polypeptide(L)'
;MHVLFRRRANRTSVRASRRAEPERRQLFSVWRTLRVPQSWLTTLQIGEVKGPWHEFPRYILNLATYHIETIYEELPNLERIIFRTAMPCDKDQAVLMSVKDRIVSLPLDCSSKMAWLADVTLSRLRSLTLRCDNRKCCLIAALPAAPMLRVFRMGSRGMTLSGTVMYRQFLSDVRYMDLCGFISPNLLSGLLECSKSLGSTRLTTITLHCTMWVAAKDLLALARLPHLAQFEGDIRNDRTPNPASTIAVLRDQLAALDVVFPALISVESSPLFFSLLAHTTLPALTTARVLQRDTKNRDLALPTLPALKILEVFCTRNFLYVIRHDSIDLLSQSWPARLPRLSRFVCDTEYAILPALTHPELRDARLAVSVWNQLKPSTAHLPNATRFELTGDTPLHAIMDGNSSCLIMSLAVLTCSMPRVAHLDLNLDYLSFPAVADLTRIAVANVTCKRAMTVAHKRPVRVDCPVRLPVLDDPSSAAQSASMEELRLVYTPTNAQAWAIVYATSVASAVLWPKRVIVEVVSASDGVVDVDVARIGLLVTWLQRNGPDSVQDEGIEIRVRGPPEQVEKLRAKVQAFSATAALEVVVVAVEDESR
;
A
#
# COMPACT_ATOMS: atom_id res chain seq x y z
N MET A 1 -36.59 25.80 14.96
CA MET A 1 -36.07 25.52 13.59
C MET A 1 -36.66 24.22 13.03
N HIS A 2 -37.14 24.21 11.78
CA HIS A 2 -37.66 23.02 11.09
C HIS A 2 -36.56 22.36 10.23
N VAL A 3 -36.11 21.14 10.57
CA VAL A 3 -35.14 20.40 9.74
C VAL A 3 -35.90 19.46 8.80
N LEU A 4 -35.73 19.65 7.49
CA LEU A 4 -36.38 18.83 6.46
C LEU A 4 -35.49 17.62 6.11
N PHE A 5 -36.00 16.42 6.35
CA PHE A 5 -35.35 15.17 5.91
C PHE A 5 -35.99 14.67 4.62
N ARG A 6 -35.17 14.41 3.59
CA ARG A 6 -35.60 13.65 2.42
C ARG A 6 -35.27 12.17 2.64
N ARG A 7 -36.28 11.35 2.92
CA ARG A 7 -36.11 9.89 3.01
C ARG A 7 -35.85 9.35 1.60
N ARG A 8 -34.63 8.87 1.32
CA ARG A 8 -34.34 8.14 0.08
C ARG A 8 -35.07 6.79 0.19
N ALA A 9 -36.07 6.56 -0.66
CA ALA A 9 -36.73 5.26 -0.71
C ALA A 9 -35.69 4.21 -1.13
N ASN A 10 -35.48 3.18 -0.30
CA ASN A 10 -34.65 2.04 -0.63
C ASN A 10 -35.21 1.39 -1.90
N ARG A 11 -34.39 1.29 -2.96
CA ARG A 11 -34.65 0.40 -4.09
C ARG A 11 -34.41 -1.04 -3.61
N THR A 12 -35.41 -1.62 -2.96
CA THR A 12 -35.51 -3.08 -2.87
C THR A 12 -36.17 -3.59 -4.14
N SER A 13 -35.37 -4.35 -4.90
CA SER A 13 -35.75 -5.36 -5.89
C SER A 13 -37.23 -5.79 -5.87
N VAL A 14 -37.92 -5.58 -6.99
CA VAL A 14 -39.03 -6.44 -7.43
C VAL A 14 -38.81 -6.77 -8.90
N ARG A 15 -38.22 -7.94 -9.17
CA ARG A 15 -38.44 -8.68 -10.41
C ARG A 15 -39.82 -9.31 -10.30
N ALA A 16 -40.79 -8.83 -11.09
CA ALA A 16 -41.83 -9.69 -11.69
C ALA A 16 -42.74 -8.90 -12.65
N SER A 17 -42.84 -9.47 -13.85
CA SER A 17 -43.98 -9.46 -14.77
C SER A 17 -44.31 -8.24 -15.64
N ARG A 18 -44.59 -8.58 -16.90
CA ARG A 18 -44.91 -7.74 -18.06
C ARG A 18 -46.38 -7.29 -18.03
N ARG A 19 -46.63 -6.15 -18.70
CA ARG A 19 -47.92 -5.57 -19.14
C ARG A 19 -48.82 -4.95 -18.06
N ALA A 20 -48.70 -3.63 -17.89
CA ALA A 20 -49.80 -2.68 -17.69
C ALA A 20 -49.25 -1.23 -17.77
N GLU A 21 -50.11 -0.30 -18.16
CA GLU A 21 -49.89 1.10 -18.58
C GLU A 21 -49.06 2.02 -17.64
N PRO A 22 -48.54 3.16 -18.13
CA PRO A 22 -47.81 4.11 -17.31
C PRO A 22 -48.79 5.06 -16.60
N GLU A 23 -49.38 4.63 -15.48
CA GLU A 23 -49.95 5.59 -14.53
C GLU A 23 -48.81 6.36 -13.85
N ARG A 24 -48.78 7.68 -14.07
CA ARG A 24 -47.94 8.64 -13.34
C ARG A 24 -48.20 8.52 -11.84
N ARG A 25 -47.46 7.65 -11.15
CA ARG A 25 -47.36 7.67 -9.68
C ARG A 25 -46.61 8.94 -9.26
N GLN A 26 -47.35 9.99 -8.93
CA GLN A 26 -46.84 11.11 -8.16
C GLN A 26 -46.30 10.57 -6.84
N LEU A 27 -44.97 10.56 -6.69
CA LEU A 27 -44.30 10.30 -5.42
C LEU A 27 -44.58 11.48 -4.49
N PHE A 28 -45.65 11.39 -3.69
CA PHE A 28 -45.84 12.29 -2.55
C PHE A 28 -44.71 12.08 -1.55
N SER A 29 -43.77 13.03 -1.49
CA SER A 29 -42.77 13.07 -0.44
C SER A 29 -43.45 13.55 0.85
N VAL A 30 -43.65 12.64 1.80
CA VAL A 30 -44.09 13.01 3.16
C VAL A 30 -42.90 13.61 3.89
N TRP A 31 -42.87 14.93 4.01
CA TRP A 31 -41.88 15.65 4.82
C TRP A 31 -42.24 15.49 6.28
N ARG A 32 -41.45 14.70 7.03
CA ARG A 32 -41.52 14.68 8.49
C ARG A 32 -40.64 15.80 9.03
N THR A 33 -41.20 16.69 9.83
CA THR A 33 -40.42 17.72 10.52
C THR A 33 -39.96 17.22 11.89
N LEU A 34 -38.65 17.27 12.13
CA LEU A 34 -38.10 17.13 13.48
C LEU A 34 -38.02 18.52 14.13
N ARG A 35 -38.59 18.68 15.33
CA ARG A 35 -38.37 19.86 16.17
C ARG A 35 -37.14 19.60 17.03
N VAL A 36 -36.10 20.40 16.83
CA VAL A 36 -34.85 20.31 17.60
C VAL A 36 -34.72 21.56 18.47
N PRO A 37 -34.43 21.43 19.78
CA PRO A 37 -34.11 22.57 20.62
C PRO A 37 -32.94 23.34 20.03
N GLN A 38 -33.10 24.65 19.98
CA GLN A 38 -32.12 25.56 19.41
C GLN A 38 -30.75 25.47 20.10
N SER A 39 -30.76 25.23 21.41
CA SER A 39 -29.58 25.03 22.24
C SER A 39 -28.76 23.79 21.88
N TRP A 40 -29.34 22.82 21.16
CA TRP A 40 -28.65 21.60 20.74
C TRP A 40 -27.91 21.74 19.42
N LEU A 41 -28.15 22.84 18.69
CA LEU A 41 -27.57 23.09 17.38
C LEU A 41 -26.22 23.79 17.54
N THR A 42 -25.14 23.01 17.60
CA THR A 42 -23.76 23.51 17.75
C THR A 42 -22.98 23.60 16.46
N THR A 43 -23.48 22.99 15.38
CA THR A 43 -22.82 22.93 14.07
C THR A 43 -23.78 23.33 12.96
N LEU A 44 -23.36 24.26 12.12
CA LEU A 44 -24.04 24.64 10.89
C LEU A 44 -23.19 24.22 9.69
N GLN A 45 -23.75 23.43 8.77
CA GLN A 45 -23.10 23.08 7.52
C GLN A 45 -23.82 23.74 6.36
N ILE A 46 -23.07 24.50 5.59
CA ILE A 46 -23.52 25.24 4.41
C ILE A 46 -22.90 24.55 3.19
N GLY A 47 -23.73 24.17 2.22
CA GLY A 47 -23.29 23.51 1.00
C GLY A 47 -24.10 23.94 -0.22
N GLU A 48 -23.50 23.76 -1.40
CA GLU A 48 -24.10 24.02 -2.71
C GLU A 48 -25.11 22.95 -3.04
N VAL A 49 -26.23 23.40 -3.57
CA VAL A 49 -27.22 22.52 -4.16
C VAL A 49 -26.84 22.31 -5.62
N LYS A 50 -26.19 21.19 -5.94
CA LYS A 50 -25.83 20.84 -7.33
C LYS A 50 -27.03 20.28 -8.08
N GLY A 51 -27.35 20.92 -9.21
CA GLY A 51 -28.33 20.46 -10.20
C GLY A 51 -28.62 21.58 -11.21
N PRO A 52 -29.43 21.31 -12.24
CA PRO A 52 -29.75 22.31 -13.26
C PRO A 52 -30.41 23.52 -12.59
N TRP A 53 -29.83 24.71 -12.82
CA TRP A 53 -30.23 25.98 -12.20
C TRP A 53 -31.71 26.32 -12.35
N HIS A 54 -32.38 25.70 -13.33
CA HIS A 54 -33.79 25.87 -13.66
C HIS A 54 -34.74 25.04 -12.77
N GLU A 55 -34.24 24.01 -12.07
CA GLU A 55 -35.04 23.11 -11.22
C GLU A 55 -35.00 23.49 -9.74
N PHE A 56 -34.12 24.40 -9.33
CA PHE A 56 -34.09 24.90 -7.96
C PHE A 56 -35.01 26.12 -7.83
N PRO A 57 -36.01 26.05 -6.95
CA PRO A 57 -36.81 27.22 -6.65
C PRO A 57 -35.91 28.35 -6.12
N ARG A 58 -36.01 29.54 -6.74
CA ARG A 58 -35.29 30.76 -6.30
C ARG A 58 -35.44 31.04 -4.80
N TYR A 59 -36.47 30.53 -4.13
CA TYR A 59 -36.67 30.69 -2.68
C TYR A 59 -35.62 29.97 -1.82
N ILE A 60 -34.99 28.85 -2.27
CA ILE A 60 -33.94 28.17 -1.48
C ILE A 60 -32.65 29.00 -1.46
N LEU A 61 -32.34 29.66 -2.58
CA LEU A 61 -31.23 30.62 -2.69
C LEU A 61 -31.53 31.94 -1.94
N ASN A 62 -32.81 32.33 -1.86
CA ASN A 62 -33.24 33.54 -1.15
C ASN A 62 -33.43 33.35 0.36
N LEU A 63 -33.71 32.13 0.85
CA LEU A 63 -33.75 31.81 2.28
C LEU A 63 -32.38 31.95 2.95
N ALA A 64 -31.31 31.67 2.21
CA ALA A 64 -29.94 31.90 2.69
C ALA A 64 -29.59 33.40 2.78
N THR A 65 -30.31 34.30 2.10
CA THR A 65 -30.02 35.75 2.09
C THR A 65 -30.85 36.57 3.07
N TYR A 66 -32.03 36.12 3.47
CA TYR A 66 -32.95 36.96 4.25
C TYR A 66 -32.75 36.90 5.78
N HIS A 67 -31.90 36.01 6.28
CA HIS A 67 -31.78 35.73 7.72
C HIS A 67 -30.34 35.65 8.24
N ILE A 68 -29.34 36.09 7.48
CA ILE A 68 -27.92 36.03 7.91
C ILE A 68 -27.70 36.80 9.22
N GLU A 69 -28.37 37.95 9.33
CA GLU A 69 -28.34 38.78 10.54
C GLU A 69 -28.97 38.07 11.72
N THR A 70 -30.02 37.27 11.54
CA THR A 70 -30.71 36.57 12.65
C THR A 70 -30.03 35.25 13.06
N ILE A 71 -28.97 34.79 12.37
CA ILE A 71 -28.30 33.52 12.71
C ILE A 71 -27.79 33.50 14.15
N TYR A 72 -27.29 34.64 14.67
CA TYR A 72 -26.79 34.71 16.04
C TYR A 72 -27.88 34.55 17.10
N GLU A 73 -29.11 34.97 16.77
CA GLU A 73 -30.31 34.85 17.60
C GLU A 73 -30.88 33.45 17.52
N GLU A 74 -30.91 32.88 16.31
CA GLU A 74 -31.48 31.59 15.97
C GLU A 74 -30.55 30.40 16.28
N LEU A 75 -29.26 30.62 16.52
CA LEU A 75 -28.30 29.56 16.89
C LEU A 75 -27.30 30.05 17.96
N PRO A 76 -27.75 30.24 19.23
CA PRO A 76 -26.95 30.84 20.30
C PRO A 76 -25.71 30.01 20.66
N ASN A 77 -25.79 28.69 20.51
CA ASN A 77 -24.74 27.74 20.85
C ASN A 77 -23.89 27.30 19.65
N LEU A 78 -23.91 28.06 18.56
CA LEU A 78 -23.14 27.71 17.37
C LEU A 78 -21.63 27.86 17.61
N GLU A 79 -20.92 26.74 17.62
CA GLU A 79 -19.47 26.69 17.85
C GLU A 79 -18.69 26.31 16.57
N ARG A 80 -19.37 25.70 15.59
CA ARG A 80 -18.75 25.19 14.37
C ARG A 80 -19.55 25.57 13.14
N ILE A 81 -18.87 26.09 12.13
CA ILE A 81 -19.47 26.32 10.81
C ILE A 81 -18.62 25.64 9.75
N ILE A 82 -19.28 24.87 8.89
CA ILE A 82 -18.64 24.16 7.79
C ILE A 82 -19.15 24.75 6.47
N PHE A 83 -18.28 25.44 5.75
CA PHE A 83 -18.57 25.92 4.41
C PHE A 83 -18.01 24.89 3.42
N ARG A 84 -18.86 24.13 2.74
CA ARG A 84 -18.40 23.07 1.81
C ARG A 84 -18.26 23.51 0.36
N THR A 85 -18.63 24.75 0.01
CA THR A 85 -18.84 25.14 -1.39
C THR A 85 -18.71 26.63 -1.67
N ALA A 86 -18.56 26.92 -2.97
CA ALA A 86 -18.60 28.21 -3.65
C ALA A 86 -19.89 29.04 -3.43
N MET A 87 -20.12 29.64 -2.26
CA MET A 87 -21.04 30.78 -2.23
C MET A 87 -20.35 31.98 -2.92
N PRO A 88 -21.12 32.94 -3.48
CA PRO A 88 -20.57 34.25 -3.82
C PRO A 88 -19.87 34.85 -2.59
N CYS A 89 -18.64 35.36 -2.74
CA CYS A 89 -17.74 35.74 -1.65
C CYS A 89 -18.40 36.56 -0.52
N ASP A 90 -19.35 37.42 -0.87
CA ASP A 90 -19.98 38.35 0.07
C ASP A 90 -20.89 37.65 1.09
N LYS A 91 -21.44 36.47 0.76
CA LYS A 91 -22.39 35.76 1.64
C LYS A 91 -21.69 34.95 2.74
N ASP A 92 -20.60 34.26 2.41
CA ASP A 92 -19.81 33.52 3.40
C ASP A 92 -19.21 34.47 4.43
N GLN A 93 -18.76 35.64 3.96
CA GLN A 93 -18.28 36.71 4.82
C GLN A 93 -19.38 37.19 5.76
N ALA A 94 -20.58 37.51 5.26
CA ALA A 94 -21.68 37.99 6.11
C ALA A 94 -22.08 36.97 7.19
N VAL A 95 -22.18 35.68 6.83
CA VAL A 95 -22.49 34.61 7.79
C VAL A 95 -21.37 34.45 8.82
N LEU A 96 -20.10 34.46 8.40
CA LEU A 96 -19.00 34.37 9.35
C LEU A 96 -18.95 35.59 10.28
N MET A 97 -19.23 36.79 9.76
CA MET A 97 -19.21 38.03 10.54
C MET A 97 -20.28 38.08 11.62
N SER A 98 -21.46 37.48 11.42
CA SER A 98 -22.53 37.45 12.44
C SER A 98 -22.24 36.51 13.61
N VAL A 99 -21.27 35.60 13.47
CA VAL A 99 -20.97 34.52 14.43
C VAL A 99 -19.50 34.44 14.86
N LYS A 100 -18.64 35.30 14.32
CA LYS A 100 -17.17 35.27 14.47
C LYS A 100 -16.68 35.13 15.92
N ASP A 101 -17.37 35.75 16.88
CA ASP A 101 -16.99 35.76 18.30
C ASP A 101 -17.35 34.48 19.05
N ARG A 102 -18.01 33.51 18.40
CA ARG A 102 -18.42 32.22 18.99
C ARG A 102 -17.72 31.02 18.36
N ILE A 103 -17.22 31.16 17.14
CA ILE A 103 -16.69 30.03 16.39
C ILE A 103 -15.38 29.50 17.00
N VAL A 104 -15.40 28.21 17.31
CA VAL A 104 -14.26 27.43 17.81
C VAL A 104 -13.61 26.63 16.69
N SER A 105 -14.39 26.19 15.69
CA SER A 105 -13.89 25.42 14.54
C SER A 105 -14.48 25.91 13.22
N LEU A 106 -13.60 26.20 12.26
CA LEU A 106 -13.96 26.74 10.96
C LEU A 106 -13.27 25.97 9.82
N PRO A 107 -13.92 24.92 9.28
CA PRO A 107 -13.58 24.35 7.98
C PRO A 107 -14.21 25.14 6.82
N LEU A 108 -13.36 25.55 5.89
CA LEU A 108 -13.69 26.26 4.66
C LEU A 108 -13.20 25.45 3.44
N ASP A 109 -14.12 25.01 2.60
CA ASP A 109 -13.85 24.39 1.30
C ASP A 109 -14.17 25.42 0.18
N CYS A 110 -13.16 25.81 -0.59
CA CYS A 110 -13.12 27.07 -1.31
C CYS A 110 -13.07 26.90 -2.82
N SER A 111 -13.71 27.84 -3.52
CA SER A 111 -13.68 27.96 -4.97
C SER A 111 -13.18 29.33 -5.48
N SER A 112 -13.14 30.37 -4.63
CA SER A 112 -12.78 31.76 -5.00
C SER A 112 -12.08 32.55 -3.87
N LYS A 113 -11.50 33.72 -4.23
CA LYS A 113 -10.57 34.58 -3.47
C LYS A 113 -10.98 34.81 -1.99
N MET A 114 -10.16 34.34 -1.04
CA MET A 114 -10.37 34.53 0.41
C MET A 114 -9.61 35.70 1.01
N ALA A 115 -9.29 36.73 0.22
CA ALA A 115 -8.53 37.86 0.71
C ALA A 115 -9.18 38.52 1.94
N TRP A 116 -10.53 38.51 2.00
CA TRP A 116 -11.32 39.06 3.10
C TRP A 116 -11.09 38.37 4.46
N LEU A 117 -10.61 37.12 4.51
CA LEU A 117 -10.32 36.45 5.79
C LEU A 117 -9.24 37.18 6.58
N ALA A 118 -8.33 37.87 5.89
CA ALA A 118 -7.28 38.68 6.51
C ALA A 118 -7.84 39.74 7.47
N ASP A 119 -9.02 40.27 7.17
CA ASP A 119 -9.63 41.38 7.90
C ASP A 119 -10.51 40.90 9.07
N VAL A 120 -10.63 39.59 9.28
CA VAL A 120 -11.50 39.00 10.31
C VAL A 120 -10.68 38.60 11.53
N THR A 121 -11.14 39.03 12.71
CA THR A 121 -10.66 38.52 14.00
C THR A 121 -11.61 37.45 14.52
N LEU A 122 -11.08 36.26 14.80
CA LEU A 122 -11.78 35.10 15.32
C LEU A 122 -11.22 34.73 16.71
N SER A 123 -11.63 35.47 17.73
CA SER A 123 -11.06 35.45 19.08
C SER A 123 -11.09 34.08 19.76
N ARG A 124 -12.10 33.25 19.48
CA ARG A 124 -12.30 31.91 20.09
C ARG A 124 -11.86 30.75 19.21
N LEU A 125 -11.39 31.02 17.99
CA LEU A 125 -11.09 29.98 17.02
C LEU A 125 -9.89 29.14 17.49
N ARG A 126 -10.12 27.83 17.63
CA ARG A 126 -9.10 26.85 18.00
C ARG A 126 -8.66 26.00 16.82
N SER A 127 -9.52 25.82 15.82
CA SER A 127 -9.24 25.01 14.65
C SER A 127 -9.69 25.70 13.36
N LEU A 128 -8.75 25.92 12.45
CA LEU A 128 -8.98 26.44 11.11
C LEU A 128 -8.60 25.36 10.10
N THR A 129 -9.50 25.06 9.18
CA THR A 129 -9.21 24.17 8.04
C THR A 129 -9.56 24.90 6.76
N LEU A 130 -8.59 25.07 5.88
CA LEU A 130 -8.77 25.72 4.58
C LEU A 130 -8.55 24.67 3.51
N ARG A 131 -9.46 24.47 2.57
CA ARG A 131 -9.30 23.57 1.43
C ARG A 131 -9.69 24.32 0.18
N CYS A 132 -8.94 24.20 -0.91
CA CYS A 132 -9.34 24.78 -2.20
C CYS A 132 -9.46 23.64 -3.22
N ASP A 133 -10.67 23.36 -3.68
CA ASP A 133 -10.93 22.31 -4.69
C ASP A 133 -10.66 22.83 -6.12
N ASN A 134 -10.45 24.15 -6.27
CA ASN A 134 -10.24 24.78 -7.56
C ASN A 134 -8.80 24.56 -8.06
N ARG A 135 -8.63 24.21 -9.33
CA ARG A 135 -7.30 24.09 -9.96
C ARG A 135 -6.59 25.45 -10.12
N LYS A 136 -7.34 26.55 -10.09
CA LYS A 136 -6.79 27.91 -10.15
C LYS A 136 -6.26 28.28 -8.77
N CYS A 137 -5.04 28.82 -8.71
CA CYS A 137 -4.40 29.10 -7.44
C CYS A 137 -5.21 30.07 -6.58
N CYS A 138 -5.70 29.59 -5.43
CA CYS A 138 -6.29 30.41 -4.39
C CYS A 138 -5.15 31.12 -3.63
N LEU A 139 -4.82 32.36 -4.00
CA LEU A 139 -3.92 33.20 -3.19
C LEU A 139 -4.64 33.59 -1.90
N ILE A 140 -4.14 33.11 -0.76
CA ILE A 140 -4.49 33.68 0.54
C ILE A 140 -3.48 34.78 0.82
N ALA A 141 -3.95 36.02 0.70
CA ALA A 141 -3.17 37.21 1.03
C ALA A 141 -2.94 37.31 2.54
N ALA A 142 -3.91 36.90 3.38
CA ALA A 142 -3.66 36.67 4.79
C ALA A 142 -4.61 35.73 5.56
N LEU A 143 -4.09 35.13 6.64
CA LEU A 143 -4.86 34.35 7.61
C LEU A 143 -5.63 35.28 8.57
N PRO A 144 -6.80 34.86 9.08
CA PRO A 144 -7.55 35.66 10.05
C PRO A 144 -6.82 35.76 11.38
N ALA A 145 -7.07 36.85 12.12
CA ALA A 145 -6.53 37.02 13.45
C ALA A 145 -7.20 36.07 14.45
N ALA A 146 -6.51 34.98 14.79
CA ALA A 146 -7.02 33.92 15.66
C ALA A 146 -6.03 33.60 16.79
N PRO A 147 -6.03 34.37 17.90
CA PRO A 147 -5.05 34.22 18.98
C PRO A 147 -5.16 32.89 19.73
N MET A 148 -6.31 32.21 19.68
CA MET A 148 -6.51 30.91 20.32
C MET A 148 -6.27 29.72 19.38
N LEU A 149 -5.74 29.95 18.17
CA LEU A 149 -5.61 28.93 17.15
C LEU A 149 -4.58 27.88 17.57
N ARG A 150 -5.02 26.62 17.67
CA ARG A 150 -4.17 25.48 18.06
C ARG A 150 -3.93 24.51 16.91
N VAL A 151 -4.89 24.42 15.99
CA VAL A 151 -4.90 23.46 14.88
C VAL A 151 -5.11 24.24 13.59
N PHE A 152 -4.11 24.22 12.72
CA PHE A 152 -4.20 24.79 11.38
C PHE A 152 -4.06 23.68 10.35
N ARG A 153 -5.06 23.53 9.48
CA ARG A 153 -5.01 22.59 8.35
C ARG A 153 -5.21 23.35 7.04
N MET A 154 -4.41 23.02 6.04
CA MET A 154 -4.54 23.56 4.70
C MET A 154 -4.57 22.40 3.69
N GLY A 155 -5.58 22.33 2.83
CA GLY A 155 -5.83 21.28 1.85
C GLY A 155 -5.57 21.74 0.41
N SER A 156 -4.93 20.90 -0.39
CA SER A 156 -4.57 21.13 -1.80
C SER A 156 -5.79 21.12 -2.73
N ARG A 157 -5.90 21.90 -3.82
CA ARG A 157 -4.95 22.23 -4.91
C ARG A 157 -4.84 23.76 -5.09
N GLY A 158 -3.64 24.28 -5.37
CA GLY A 158 -3.44 25.68 -5.78
C GLY A 158 -3.43 26.74 -4.66
N MET A 159 -3.47 26.39 -3.38
CA MET A 159 -3.32 27.41 -2.34
C MET A 159 -1.88 27.90 -2.24
N THR A 160 -1.67 29.21 -2.31
CA THR A 160 -0.39 29.86 -2.02
C THR A 160 -0.58 30.89 -0.91
N LEU A 161 0.20 30.76 0.16
CA LEU A 161 0.30 31.77 1.22
C LEU A 161 1.36 32.79 0.81
N SER A 162 0.96 34.06 0.65
CA SER A 162 1.85 35.14 0.21
C SER A 162 2.09 36.15 1.34
N GLY A 163 3.21 36.04 2.06
CA GLY A 163 3.68 37.09 2.99
C GLY A 163 4.36 36.55 4.26
N THR A 164 5.55 37.05 4.58
CA THR A 164 6.38 36.61 5.71
C THR A 164 5.90 37.14 7.07
N VAL A 165 5.33 38.36 7.10
CA VAL A 165 4.89 39.04 8.34
C VAL A 165 3.75 38.31 9.04
N MET A 166 2.89 37.63 8.28
CA MET A 166 1.75 36.88 8.81
C MET A 166 2.12 35.76 9.77
N TYR A 167 3.25 35.08 9.52
CA TYR A 167 3.52 33.83 10.20
C TYR A 167 3.84 34.05 11.69
N ARG A 168 4.47 35.19 12.04
CA ARG A 168 4.95 35.44 13.42
C ARG A 168 3.86 35.61 14.46
N GLN A 169 2.76 36.29 14.13
CA GLN A 169 1.70 36.58 15.13
C GLN A 169 0.71 35.43 15.31
N PHE A 170 0.43 34.65 14.25
CA PHE A 170 -0.64 33.65 14.27
C PHE A 170 -0.18 32.22 14.58
N LEU A 171 1.07 31.88 14.25
CA LEU A 171 1.58 30.53 14.48
C LEU A 171 2.14 30.32 15.89
N SER A 172 2.20 31.39 16.71
CA SER A 172 2.78 31.33 18.04
C SER A 172 2.08 30.35 18.98
N ASP A 173 0.76 30.16 18.80
CA ASP A 173 -0.06 29.28 19.62
C ASP A 173 -0.52 28.00 18.91
N VAL A 174 -0.14 27.84 17.64
CA VAL A 174 -0.45 26.65 16.86
C VAL A 174 0.39 25.49 17.37
N ARG A 175 -0.27 24.42 17.82
CA ARG A 175 0.37 23.18 18.27
C ARG A 175 0.52 22.18 17.14
N TYR A 176 -0.48 22.13 16.28
CA TYR A 176 -0.58 21.18 15.17
C TYR A 176 -0.82 21.91 13.86
N MET A 177 0.06 21.66 12.90
CA MET A 177 -0.03 22.20 11.56
C MET A 177 0.00 21.07 10.53
N ASP A 178 -0.98 21.07 9.63
CA ASP A 178 -1.12 20.10 8.54
C ASP A 178 -1.24 20.85 7.21
N LEU A 179 -0.24 20.74 6.35
CA LEU A 179 -0.18 21.45 5.09
C LEU A 179 -0.17 20.47 3.92
N CYS A 180 -1.30 20.35 3.24
CA CYS A 180 -1.43 19.62 1.99
C CYS A 180 -1.32 20.58 0.78
N GLY A 181 -0.40 20.33 -0.16
CA GLY A 181 -0.38 21.03 -1.46
C GLY A 181 0.98 21.50 -1.94
N PHE A 182 1.00 22.66 -2.62
CA PHE A 182 2.25 23.28 -3.08
C PHE A 182 2.92 23.99 -1.91
N ILE A 183 4.16 23.61 -1.62
CA ILE A 183 4.98 24.35 -0.68
C ILE A 183 5.75 25.42 -1.46
N SER A 184 5.41 26.69 -1.22
CA SER A 184 6.19 27.80 -1.79
C SER A 184 7.46 28.05 -0.93
N PRO A 185 8.55 28.55 -1.53
CA PRO A 185 9.74 28.94 -0.76
C PRO A 185 9.45 29.99 0.33
N ASN A 186 8.47 30.87 0.09
CA ASN A 186 8.02 31.87 1.06
C ASN A 186 7.35 31.22 2.28
N LEU A 187 6.58 30.15 2.08
CA LEU A 187 5.97 29.39 3.17
C LEU A 187 7.04 28.71 4.02
N LEU A 188 8.03 28.06 3.40
CA LEU A 188 9.14 27.43 4.12
C LEU A 188 9.95 28.44 4.93
N SER A 189 10.27 29.58 4.33
CA SER A 189 11.00 30.66 5.00
C SER A 189 10.21 31.19 6.19
N GLY A 190 8.90 31.39 6.04
CA GLY A 190 8.00 31.79 7.13
C GLY A 190 7.92 30.77 8.26
N LEU A 191 7.84 29.48 7.94
CA LEU A 191 7.84 28.39 8.93
C LEU A 191 9.17 28.32 9.70
N LEU A 192 10.30 28.50 9.01
CA LEU A 192 11.62 28.56 9.63
C LEU A 192 11.81 29.79 10.50
N GLU A 193 11.32 30.95 10.08
CA GLU A 193 11.35 32.15 10.92
C GLU A 193 10.50 31.96 12.18
N CYS A 194 9.33 31.35 12.06
CA CYS A 194 8.46 31.06 13.20
C CYS A 194 9.08 30.05 14.15
N SER A 195 9.69 28.98 13.63
CA SER A 195 10.35 28.01 14.49
C SER A 195 11.51 28.64 15.28
N LYS A 196 12.24 29.58 14.66
CA LYS A 196 13.32 30.34 15.31
C LYS A 196 12.78 31.36 16.33
N SER A 197 11.74 32.12 15.98
CA SER A 197 11.23 33.19 16.85
C SER A 197 10.46 32.67 18.06
N LEU A 198 9.90 31.46 17.98
CA LEU A 198 9.00 30.91 19.00
C LEU A 198 9.68 30.22 20.17
N GLY A 199 11.01 30.24 20.26
CA GLY A 199 11.73 29.81 21.48
C GLY A 199 11.12 28.54 22.09
N SER A 200 11.13 27.43 21.34
CA SER A 200 10.89 26.06 21.83
C SER A 200 9.52 25.67 22.45
N THR A 201 8.54 26.53 22.76
CA THR A 201 7.52 26.10 23.75
C THR A 201 6.13 25.69 23.24
N ARG A 202 5.70 26.00 22.01
CA ARG A 202 4.26 25.80 21.65
C ARG A 202 3.98 24.99 20.38
N LEU A 203 4.74 25.17 19.30
CA LEU A 203 4.58 24.34 18.10
C LEU A 203 5.17 22.96 18.38
N THR A 204 4.33 21.94 18.48
CA THR A 204 4.78 20.58 18.82
C THR A 204 4.94 19.71 17.58
N THR A 205 4.15 19.94 16.53
CA THR A 205 4.05 19.00 15.42
C THR A 205 3.67 19.71 14.11
N ILE A 206 4.46 19.49 13.08
CA ILE A 206 4.17 19.84 11.69
C ILE A 206 4.06 18.55 10.88
N THR A 207 2.99 18.45 10.11
CA THR A 207 2.76 17.43 9.09
C THR A 207 2.69 18.13 7.73
N LEU A 208 3.47 17.66 6.77
CA LEU A 208 3.51 18.19 5.41
C LEU A 208 3.11 17.10 4.41
N HIS A 209 2.10 17.37 3.58
CA HIS A 209 1.62 16.50 2.51
C HIS A 209 1.73 17.23 1.15
N CYS A 210 2.86 17.12 0.48
CA CYS A 210 3.11 17.74 -0.80
C CYS A 210 2.50 16.90 -1.93
N THR A 211 1.36 17.34 -2.47
CA THR A 211 0.75 16.71 -3.66
C THR A 211 1.52 17.04 -4.95
N MET A 212 2.42 18.02 -4.89
CA MET A 212 3.33 18.39 -5.98
C MET A 212 4.78 18.21 -5.52
N TRP A 213 5.70 18.34 -6.46
CA TRP A 213 7.11 18.05 -6.24
C TRP A 213 7.74 19.20 -5.45
N VAL A 214 8.61 18.86 -4.51
CA VAL A 214 9.44 19.81 -3.76
C VAL A 214 10.80 19.88 -4.46
N ALA A 215 11.29 21.10 -4.70
CA ALA A 215 12.60 21.28 -5.31
C ALA A 215 13.69 20.80 -4.33
N ALA A 216 14.72 20.12 -4.84
CA ALA A 216 15.79 19.58 -4.01
C ALA A 216 16.44 20.64 -3.10
N LYS A 217 16.59 21.89 -3.57
CA LYS A 217 17.12 23.01 -2.77
C LYS A 217 16.29 23.33 -1.52
N ASP A 218 14.98 23.10 -1.56
CA ASP A 218 14.08 23.38 -0.45
C ASP A 218 14.18 22.30 0.65
N LEU A 219 14.83 21.16 0.35
CA LEU A 219 15.10 20.12 1.34
C LEU A 219 15.98 20.62 2.48
N LEU A 220 16.92 21.52 2.22
CA LEU A 220 17.77 22.11 3.26
C LEU A 220 16.95 22.94 4.26
N ALA A 221 15.94 23.65 3.78
CA ALA A 221 15.02 24.40 4.62
C ALA A 221 14.15 23.46 5.46
N LEU A 222 13.61 22.41 4.83
CA LEU A 222 12.83 21.38 5.51
C LEU A 222 13.64 20.64 6.60
N ALA A 223 14.88 20.28 6.31
CA ALA A 223 15.79 19.57 7.21
C ALA A 223 16.03 20.30 8.54
N ARG A 224 15.91 21.62 8.53
CA ARG A 224 16.09 22.50 9.69
C ARG A 224 14.82 22.73 10.51
N LEU A 225 13.67 22.20 10.09
CA LEU A 225 12.41 22.36 10.84
C LEU A 225 12.42 21.44 12.07
N PRO A 226 12.50 21.99 13.30
CA PRO A 226 12.69 21.19 14.50
C PRO A 226 11.47 20.35 14.89
N HIS A 227 10.28 20.73 14.40
CA HIS A 227 9.00 20.10 14.77
C HIS A 227 8.34 19.37 13.60
N LEU A 228 9.06 19.18 12.48
CA LEU A 228 8.53 18.40 11.36
C LEU A 228 8.49 16.92 11.74
N ALA A 229 7.28 16.40 11.98
CA ALA A 229 7.05 15.03 12.42
C ALA A 229 6.70 14.09 11.27
N GLN A 230 6.05 14.61 10.23
CA GLN A 230 5.62 13.83 9.08
C GLN A 230 5.85 14.59 7.79
N PHE A 231 6.44 13.91 6.80
CA PHE A 231 6.64 14.44 5.46
C PHE A 231 6.19 13.42 4.41
N GLU A 232 5.20 13.79 3.63
CA GLU A 232 4.76 13.05 2.44
C GLU A 232 4.95 13.97 1.24
N GLY A 233 5.75 13.57 0.25
CA GLY A 233 6.05 14.42 -0.90
C GLY A 233 7.23 13.96 -1.73
N ASP A 234 7.21 14.20 -3.03
CA ASP A 234 8.33 13.84 -3.91
C ASP A 234 9.37 14.95 -3.95
N ILE A 235 10.64 14.60 -3.71
CA ILE A 235 11.76 15.49 -4.04
C ILE A 235 12.15 15.31 -5.49
N ARG A 236 12.32 16.43 -6.21
CA ARG A 236 12.86 16.45 -7.57
C ARG A 236 14.01 17.43 -7.70
N ASN A 237 14.96 17.05 -8.55
CA ASN A 237 15.99 17.99 -8.96
C ASN A 237 15.35 18.98 -9.94
N ASP A 238 15.52 20.28 -9.69
CA ASP A 238 15.13 21.31 -10.64
C ASP A 238 15.88 21.06 -11.96
N ARG A 239 15.35 21.53 -13.09
CA ARG A 239 16.01 21.45 -14.41
C ARG A 239 17.21 22.42 -14.46
N THR A 240 18.16 22.25 -13.56
CA THR A 240 19.43 22.98 -13.56
C THR A 240 20.33 22.40 -14.64
N PRO A 241 21.12 23.23 -15.35
CA PRO A 241 22.00 22.79 -16.42
C PRO A 241 23.08 21.79 -15.97
N ASN A 242 23.37 21.70 -14.66
CA ASN A 242 24.27 20.69 -14.10
C ASN A 242 23.65 20.02 -12.83
N PRO A 243 22.82 18.97 -13.02
CA PRO A 243 22.07 18.35 -11.92
C PRO A 243 22.96 17.57 -10.93
N ALA A 244 24.06 16.98 -11.41
CA ALA A 244 24.94 16.16 -10.59
C ALA A 244 25.73 16.99 -9.57
N SER A 245 26.30 18.13 -10.01
CA SER A 245 27.02 19.03 -9.09
C SER A 245 26.10 19.64 -8.03
N THR A 246 24.86 19.99 -8.41
CA THR A 246 23.86 20.54 -7.48
C THR A 246 23.47 19.53 -6.40
N ILE A 247 23.28 18.25 -6.77
CA ILE A 247 22.98 17.17 -5.82
C ILE A 247 24.14 16.95 -4.84
N ALA A 248 25.39 16.96 -5.32
CA ALA A 248 26.57 16.80 -4.47
C ALA A 248 26.68 17.95 -3.46
N VAL A 249 26.57 19.20 -3.92
CA VAL A 249 26.61 20.38 -3.05
C VAL A 249 25.50 20.33 -2.00
N LEU A 250 24.27 19.94 -2.38
CA LEU A 250 23.17 19.84 -1.42
C LEU A 250 23.41 18.74 -0.37
N ARG A 251 23.95 17.59 -0.79
CA ARG A 251 24.30 16.49 0.11
C ARG A 251 25.34 16.93 1.13
N ASP A 252 26.37 17.66 0.70
CA ASP A 252 27.41 18.19 1.60
C ASP A 252 26.82 19.22 2.57
N GLN A 253 25.93 20.10 2.10
CA GLN A 253 25.23 21.07 2.95
C GLN A 253 24.32 20.41 3.99
N LEU A 254 23.66 19.31 3.65
CA LEU A 254 22.84 18.52 4.57
C LEU A 254 23.70 17.77 5.58
N ALA A 255 24.82 17.18 5.15
CA ALA A 255 25.77 16.51 6.02
C ALA A 255 26.46 17.44 7.01
N ALA A 256 26.62 18.72 6.65
CA ALA A 256 27.16 19.76 7.53
C ALA A 256 26.18 20.26 8.60
N LEU A 257 24.92 19.80 8.62
CA LEU A 257 23.98 20.13 9.69
C LEU A 257 24.21 19.22 10.89
N ASP A 258 24.31 19.80 12.10
CA ASP A 258 24.47 19.04 13.35
C ASP A 258 23.34 18.00 13.55
N VAL A 259 22.10 18.40 13.26
CA VAL A 259 20.93 17.53 13.32
C VAL A 259 20.03 17.80 12.13
N VAL A 260 19.73 16.73 11.39
CA VAL A 260 18.83 16.75 10.24
C VAL A 260 17.50 16.12 10.66
N PHE A 261 16.41 16.88 10.52
CA PHE A 261 15.05 16.42 10.85
C PHE A 261 14.93 15.80 12.27
N PRO A 262 15.15 16.57 13.34
CA PRO A 262 15.24 16.04 14.71
C PRO A 262 13.95 15.33 15.19
N ALA A 263 12.78 15.76 14.71
CA ALA A 263 11.48 15.25 15.14
C ALA A 263 10.76 14.38 14.09
N LEU A 264 11.40 14.08 12.95
CA LEU A 264 10.74 13.39 11.83
C LEU A 264 10.55 11.91 12.15
N ILE A 265 9.29 11.50 12.28
CA ILE A 265 8.88 10.15 12.69
C ILE A 265 8.44 9.31 11.48
N SER A 266 7.79 9.94 10.49
CA SER A 266 7.30 9.26 9.29
C SER A 266 7.63 10.02 8.01
N VAL A 267 8.08 9.29 6.99
CA VAL A 267 8.34 9.83 5.65
C VAL A 267 7.68 8.97 4.59
N GLU A 268 7.05 9.61 3.62
CA GLU A 268 6.70 9.03 2.32
C GLU A 268 7.28 9.90 1.20
N SER A 269 8.31 9.42 0.49
CA SER A 269 9.06 10.27 -0.45
C SER A 269 9.75 9.49 -1.56
N SER A 270 10.35 10.21 -2.51
CA SER A 270 11.10 9.64 -3.63
C SER A 270 12.46 9.09 -3.19
N PRO A 271 13.08 8.15 -3.95
CA PRO A 271 14.43 7.67 -3.66
C PRO A 271 15.47 8.79 -3.51
N LEU A 272 15.32 9.90 -4.27
CA LEU A 272 16.21 11.05 -4.20
C LEU A 272 16.25 11.71 -2.81
N PHE A 273 15.13 11.75 -2.09
CA PHE A 273 15.11 12.28 -0.72
C PHE A 273 16.10 11.54 0.19
N PHE A 274 16.05 10.20 0.16
CA PHE A 274 16.92 9.36 0.97
C PHE A 274 18.37 9.46 0.50
N SER A 275 18.61 9.44 -0.81
CA SER A 275 19.97 9.52 -1.38
C SER A 275 20.65 10.88 -1.18
N LEU A 276 19.90 11.95 -0.98
CA LEU A 276 20.44 13.26 -0.53
C LEU A 276 20.83 13.25 0.95
N LEU A 277 20.22 12.38 1.75
CA LEU A 277 20.42 12.24 3.19
C LEU A 277 21.35 11.07 3.56
N ALA A 278 21.93 10.38 2.58
CA ALA A 278 22.69 9.14 2.77
C ALA A 278 23.87 9.22 3.77
N HIS A 279 24.43 10.40 4.00
CA HIS A 279 25.52 10.66 4.95
C HIS A 279 25.05 11.37 6.23
N THR A 280 23.75 11.34 6.50
CA THR A 280 23.14 11.93 7.69
C THR A 280 22.55 10.85 8.59
N THR A 281 22.14 11.24 9.81
CA THR A 281 21.39 10.39 10.72
C THR A 281 20.01 10.98 10.94
N LEU A 282 18.95 10.19 10.79
CA LEU A 282 17.58 10.59 11.13
C LEU A 282 17.17 9.85 12.43
N PRO A 283 17.37 10.46 13.61
CA PRO A 283 17.32 9.74 14.88
C PRO A 283 15.91 9.30 15.30
N ALA A 284 14.89 10.04 14.90
CA ALA A 284 13.50 9.82 15.31
C ALA A 284 12.67 9.03 14.27
N LEU A 285 13.20 8.76 13.08
CA LEU A 285 12.43 8.19 11.98
C LEU A 285 12.08 6.73 12.28
N THR A 286 10.78 6.43 12.45
CA THR A 286 10.28 5.07 12.71
C THR A 286 9.70 4.39 11.49
N THR A 287 9.19 5.17 10.54
CA THR A 287 8.51 4.67 9.33
C THR A 287 9.00 5.42 8.09
N ALA A 288 9.45 4.66 7.09
CA ALA A 288 9.88 5.21 5.81
C ALA A 288 9.19 4.47 4.67
N ARG A 289 8.56 5.23 3.76
CA ARG A 289 7.95 4.75 2.54
C ARG A 289 8.62 5.41 1.34
N VAL A 290 9.26 4.61 0.52
CA VAL A 290 9.96 5.01 -0.70
C VAL A 290 9.01 4.79 -1.87
N LEU A 291 8.63 5.87 -2.54
CA LEU A 291 7.79 5.82 -3.72
C LEU A 291 8.60 6.14 -4.98
N GLN A 292 8.81 5.12 -5.81
CA GLN A 292 9.36 5.31 -7.14
C GLN A 292 8.25 5.77 -8.09
N ARG A 293 8.18 7.08 -8.32
CA ARG A 293 7.26 7.69 -9.31
C ARG A 293 7.95 8.05 -10.64
N ASP A 294 9.29 8.10 -10.66
CA ASP A 294 10.12 8.49 -11.79
C ASP A 294 11.25 7.46 -11.98
N THR A 295 11.61 7.14 -13.22
CA THR A 295 12.61 6.12 -13.57
C THR A 295 14.04 6.64 -13.52
N LYS A 296 14.24 7.97 -13.38
CA LYS A 296 15.58 8.58 -13.54
C LYS A 296 16.51 8.49 -12.32
N ASN A 297 16.00 8.13 -11.13
CA ASN A 297 16.82 7.99 -9.94
C ASN A 297 17.08 6.52 -9.66
N ARG A 298 18.34 6.11 -9.85
CA ARG A 298 18.79 4.71 -9.92
C ARG A 298 19.15 4.12 -8.56
N ASP A 299 19.74 4.93 -7.67
CA ASP A 299 20.32 4.40 -6.42
C ASP A 299 19.51 4.88 -5.22
N LEU A 300 19.03 3.93 -4.41
CA LEU A 300 18.48 4.22 -3.09
C LEU A 300 19.59 4.07 -2.05
N ALA A 301 20.19 5.17 -1.65
CA ALA A 301 21.11 5.19 -0.52
C ALA A 301 20.38 5.68 0.73
N LEU A 302 20.21 4.81 1.72
CA LEU A 302 19.54 5.17 2.97
C LEU A 302 20.48 5.91 3.93
N PRO A 303 19.99 6.90 4.70
CA PRO A 303 20.72 7.46 5.85
C PRO A 303 20.97 6.39 6.93
N THR A 304 21.66 6.78 8.01
CA THR A 304 21.61 6.01 9.25
C THR A 304 20.26 6.25 9.95
N LEU A 305 19.48 5.18 10.18
CA LEU A 305 18.12 5.27 10.70
C LEU A 305 17.97 4.37 11.95
N PRO A 306 18.52 4.80 13.11
CA PRO A 306 18.63 3.95 14.30
C PRO A 306 17.28 3.57 14.92
N ALA A 307 16.22 4.38 14.69
CA ALA A 307 14.88 4.14 15.21
C ALA A 307 13.92 3.49 14.20
N LEU A 308 14.36 3.23 12.97
CA LEU A 308 13.47 2.76 11.91
C LEU A 308 12.96 1.35 12.22
N LYS A 309 11.63 1.21 12.24
CA LYS A 309 10.95 -0.07 12.46
C LYS A 309 10.34 -0.63 11.20
N ILE A 310 9.92 0.24 10.28
CA ILE A 310 9.18 -0.10 9.07
C ILE A 310 9.83 0.62 7.88
N LEU A 311 10.27 -0.16 6.90
CA LEU A 311 10.72 0.32 5.60
C LEU A 311 9.82 -0.29 4.51
N GLU A 312 9.22 0.56 3.69
CA GLU A 312 8.40 0.12 2.57
C GLU A 312 8.89 0.76 1.27
N VAL A 313 9.04 -0.02 0.21
CA VAL A 313 9.48 0.42 -1.12
C VAL A 313 8.42 0.01 -2.13
N PHE A 314 7.86 0.98 -2.84
CA PHE A 314 6.80 0.79 -3.84
C PHE A 314 7.15 1.49 -5.14
N CYS A 315 6.63 0.95 -6.24
CA CYS A 315 6.60 1.66 -7.53
C CYS A 315 5.15 2.00 -7.88
N THR A 316 4.83 3.30 -7.97
CA THR A 316 3.50 3.73 -8.41
C THR A 316 3.50 3.81 -9.94
N ARG A 317 3.09 2.74 -10.62
CA ARG A 317 2.92 2.81 -12.09
C ARG A 317 1.72 3.69 -12.45
N ASN A 318 1.96 4.70 -13.28
CA ASN A 318 0.95 5.16 -14.21
C ASN A 318 1.02 4.23 -15.43
N PHE A 319 -0.04 3.44 -15.63
CA PHE A 319 -0.19 2.29 -16.52
C PHE A 319 0.09 2.49 -18.04
N LEU A 320 0.74 3.57 -18.49
CA LEU A 320 0.70 3.96 -19.90
C LEU A 320 2.03 4.05 -20.65
N TYR A 321 3.20 3.82 -20.03
CA TYR A 321 4.46 3.88 -20.78
C TYR A 321 5.40 2.72 -20.45
N VAL A 322 5.45 1.76 -21.38
CA VAL A 322 6.50 0.75 -21.51
C VAL A 322 7.74 1.46 -22.05
N ILE A 323 8.57 1.99 -21.15
CA ILE A 323 9.90 2.49 -21.52
C ILE A 323 10.88 1.89 -20.52
N ARG A 324 11.92 1.23 -21.05
CA ARG A 324 13.08 0.61 -20.40
C ARG A 324 13.18 0.95 -18.91
N HIS A 325 12.92 -0.06 -18.08
CA HIS A 325 12.89 0.10 -16.64
C HIS A 325 14.31 0.09 -16.08
N ASP A 326 14.77 1.25 -15.63
CA ASP A 326 15.96 1.38 -14.79
C ASP A 326 15.61 0.79 -13.40
N SER A 327 16.43 -0.15 -12.93
CA SER A 327 16.29 -0.80 -11.62
C SER A 327 16.67 0.13 -10.45
N ILE A 328 16.04 -0.08 -9.29
CA ILE A 328 16.50 0.49 -8.02
C ILE A 328 17.49 -0.47 -7.40
N ASP A 329 18.75 -0.08 -7.31
CA ASP A 329 19.74 -0.84 -6.54
C ASP A 329 19.53 -0.60 -5.04
N LEU A 330 19.16 -1.67 -4.32
CA LEU A 330 19.19 -1.73 -2.84
C LEU A 330 20.54 -2.25 -2.33
N LEU A 331 21.58 -2.15 -3.17
CA LEU A 331 22.87 -2.82 -3.01
C LEU A 331 23.69 -2.29 -1.81
N SER A 332 24.23 -3.27 -1.06
CA SER A 332 25.50 -3.25 -0.32
C SER A 332 25.67 -2.35 0.92
N GLN A 333 24.60 -2.11 1.68
CA GLN A 333 24.75 -1.60 3.04
C GLN A 333 24.57 -2.76 4.03
N SER A 334 25.35 -2.81 5.11
CA SER A 334 25.04 -3.67 6.25
C SER A 334 23.73 -3.15 6.86
N TRP A 335 22.60 -3.66 6.36
CA TRP A 335 21.25 -3.36 6.86
C TRP A 335 21.21 -3.35 8.39
N PRO A 336 21.82 -4.32 9.12
CA PRO A 336 21.83 -4.29 10.58
C PRO A 336 22.55 -3.08 11.20
N ALA A 337 23.57 -2.55 10.53
CA ALA A 337 24.32 -1.40 11.05
C ALA A 337 23.57 -0.08 10.85
N ARG A 338 22.90 0.08 9.70
CA ARG A 338 22.18 1.33 9.39
C ARG A 338 20.74 1.35 9.90
N LEU A 339 20.10 0.18 9.97
CA LEU A 339 18.69 0.01 10.31
C LEU A 339 18.51 -0.98 11.49
N PRO A 340 19.23 -0.82 12.61
CA PRO A 340 19.36 -1.86 13.65
C PRO A 340 18.03 -2.33 14.27
N ARG A 341 16.95 -1.54 14.16
CA ARG A 341 15.63 -1.83 14.73
C ARG A 341 14.58 -2.22 13.69
N LEU A 342 14.99 -2.49 12.45
CA LEU A 342 14.06 -2.82 11.38
C LEU A 342 13.33 -4.13 11.68
N SER A 343 12.04 -4.02 11.99
CA SER A 343 11.16 -5.14 12.31
C SER A 343 10.30 -5.59 11.14
N ARG A 344 10.02 -4.68 10.20
CA ARG A 344 9.19 -4.92 9.02
C ARG A 344 9.80 -4.32 7.77
N PHE A 345 9.90 -5.12 6.72
CA PHE A 345 10.38 -4.70 5.41
C PHE A 345 9.38 -5.05 4.31
N VAL A 346 9.03 -4.09 3.48
CA VAL A 346 8.16 -4.27 2.32
C VAL A 346 8.90 -3.79 1.07
N CYS A 347 9.02 -4.64 0.06
CA CYS A 347 9.53 -4.27 -1.26
C CYS A 347 8.56 -4.80 -2.31
N ASP A 348 7.56 -3.99 -2.66
CA ASP A 348 6.48 -4.35 -3.57
C ASP A 348 6.67 -3.59 -4.90
N THR A 349 7.76 -3.93 -5.58
CA THR A 349 8.13 -3.40 -6.89
C THR A 349 8.97 -4.44 -7.61
N GLU A 350 8.73 -4.62 -8.91
CA GLU A 350 9.51 -5.60 -9.68
C GLU A 350 10.90 -5.09 -10.08
N TYR A 351 11.14 -3.79 -9.92
CA TYR A 351 12.33 -3.08 -10.38
C TYR A 351 13.42 -2.95 -9.32
N ALA A 352 13.23 -3.49 -8.13
CA ALA A 352 14.27 -3.46 -7.11
C ALA A 352 15.29 -4.58 -7.30
N ILE A 353 16.56 -4.25 -7.12
CA ILE A 353 17.67 -5.19 -7.05
C ILE A 353 18.06 -5.37 -5.57
N LEU A 354 17.83 -6.56 -5.03
CA LEU A 354 18.12 -6.97 -3.66
C LEU A 354 18.81 -8.35 -3.66
N PRO A 355 20.13 -8.42 -3.85
CA PRO A 355 20.84 -9.70 -3.96
C PRO A 355 21.00 -10.40 -2.60
N ALA A 356 20.86 -9.67 -1.50
CA ALA A 356 21.05 -10.17 -0.14
C ALA A 356 20.07 -9.50 0.83
N LEU A 357 19.60 -10.27 1.81
CA LEU A 357 18.70 -9.80 2.85
C LEU A 357 19.05 -10.47 4.18
N THR A 358 19.91 -9.80 4.95
CA THR A 358 20.38 -10.27 6.25
C THR A 358 20.03 -9.25 7.33
N HIS A 359 19.23 -9.67 8.30
CA HIS A 359 18.79 -8.79 9.38
C HIS A 359 18.39 -9.57 10.65
N PRO A 360 19.01 -9.30 11.81
CA PRO A 360 18.75 -10.05 13.04
C PRO A 360 17.37 -9.75 13.64
N GLU A 361 16.86 -8.52 13.50
CA GLU A 361 15.60 -8.11 14.16
C GLU A 361 14.38 -8.15 13.23
N LEU A 362 14.54 -8.56 11.96
CA LEU A 362 13.45 -8.53 10.99
C LEU A 362 12.47 -9.67 11.28
N ARG A 363 11.21 -9.31 11.54
CA ARG A 363 10.13 -10.26 11.89
C ARG A 363 9.14 -10.49 10.76
N ASP A 364 8.87 -9.42 10.00
CA ASP A 364 7.91 -9.42 8.91
C ASP A 364 8.58 -8.94 7.62
N ALA A 365 8.46 -9.72 6.55
CA ALA A 365 8.95 -9.33 5.24
C ALA A 365 7.88 -9.55 4.17
N ARG A 366 7.74 -8.59 3.25
CA ARG A 366 6.91 -8.71 2.06
C ARG A 366 7.74 -8.34 0.84
N LEU A 367 7.88 -9.25 -0.11
CA LEU A 367 8.67 -9.03 -1.32
C LEU A 367 7.86 -9.32 -2.58
N ALA A 368 8.09 -8.52 -3.61
CA ALA A 368 7.71 -8.88 -4.97
C ALA A 368 8.47 -10.13 -5.42
N VAL A 369 7.84 -10.99 -6.22
CA VAL A 369 8.45 -12.26 -6.69
C VAL A 369 9.77 -12.05 -7.42
N SER A 370 9.88 -11.00 -8.25
CA SER A 370 11.14 -10.71 -8.95
C SER A 370 12.29 -10.34 -8.01
N VAL A 371 11.97 -9.77 -6.84
CA VAL A 371 12.95 -9.44 -5.79
C VAL A 371 13.30 -10.70 -5.01
N TRP A 372 12.31 -11.53 -4.68
CA TRP A 372 12.51 -12.82 -4.03
C TRP A 372 13.46 -13.73 -4.82
N ASN A 373 13.26 -13.84 -6.14
CA ASN A 373 14.05 -14.69 -7.01
C ASN A 373 15.54 -14.30 -7.10
N GLN A 374 15.93 -13.13 -6.60
CA GLN A 374 17.34 -12.71 -6.52
C GLN A 374 18.04 -13.24 -5.26
N LEU A 375 17.27 -13.66 -4.24
CA LEU A 375 17.82 -14.16 -2.98
C LEU A 375 18.28 -15.60 -3.12
N LYS A 376 19.45 -15.89 -2.57
CA LYS A 376 20.01 -17.24 -2.45
C LYS A 376 20.06 -17.63 -0.96
N PRO A 377 20.05 -18.93 -0.62
CA PRO A 377 20.19 -19.37 0.78
C PRO A 377 21.43 -18.80 1.48
N SER A 378 22.53 -18.58 0.75
CA SER A 378 23.75 -17.97 1.29
C SER A 378 23.68 -16.46 1.49
N THR A 379 22.75 -15.77 0.83
CA THR A 379 22.65 -14.30 0.84
C THR A 379 21.46 -13.79 1.64
N ALA A 380 20.55 -14.67 2.06
CA ALA A 380 19.49 -14.35 2.99
C ALA A 380 19.79 -14.98 4.36
N HIS A 381 19.61 -14.20 5.43
CA HIS A 381 19.70 -14.70 6.80
C HIS A 381 18.79 -13.90 7.72
N LEU A 382 17.62 -14.46 8.01
CA LEU A 382 16.54 -13.82 8.77
C LEU A 382 16.11 -14.71 9.94
N PRO A 383 16.95 -14.83 10.99
CA PRO A 383 16.74 -15.81 12.06
C PRO A 383 15.48 -15.56 12.89
N ASN A 384 14.95 -14.33 12.90
CA ASN A 384 13.77 -13.93 13.66
C ASN A 384 12.53 -13.66 12.79
N ALA A 385 12.59 -13.95 11.48
CA ALA A 385 11.43 -13.80 10.62
C ALA A 385 10.34 -14.80 11.03
N THR A 386 9.13 -14.29 11.27
CA THR A 386 7.94 -15.08 11.65
C THR A 386 6.88 -15.08 10.56
N ARG A 387 6.83 -14.03 9.74
CA ARG A 387 5.88 -13.87 8.63
C ARG A 387 6.59 -13.43 7.35
N PHE A 388 6.24 -14.10 6.25
CA PHE A 388 6.70 -13.76 4.91
C PHE A 388 5.51 -13.65 3.95
N GLU A 389 5.43 -12.56 3.18
CA GLU A 389 4.45 -12.39 2.10
C GLU A 389 5.16 -12.26 0.75
N LEU A 390 4.74 -13.04 -0.24
CA LEU A 390 5.23 -12.95 -1.61
C LEU A 390 4.12 -12.39 -2.51
N THR A 391 4.41 -11.27 -3.17
CA THR A 391 3.46 -10.59 -4.06
C THR A 391 3.88 -10.67 -5.51
N GLY A 392 2.93 -10.97 -6.39
CA GLY A 392 3.09 -10.84 -7.83
C GLY A 392 2.06 -9.86 -8.35
N ASP A 393 2.52 -8.70 -8.79
CA ASP A 393 1.70 -7.84 -9.63
C ASP A 393 1.65 -8.48 -11.02
N THR A 394 0.53 -9.11 -11.36
CA THR A 394 0.22 -9.45 -12.75
C THR A 394 -0.61 -8.32 -13.34
N PRO A 395 -0.03 -7.43 -14.15
CA PRO A 395 -0.72 -7.08 -15.38
C PRO A 395 -0.67 -8.33 -16.26
N LEU A 396 -1.81 -8.83 -16.70
CA LEU A 396 -1.96 -9.90 -17.71
C LEU A 396 -1.00 -9.77 -18.91
N HIS A 397 -0.45 -8.58 -19.17
CA HIS A 397 0.56 -8.31 -20.19
C HIS A 397 1.95 -8.90 -19.93
N ALA A 398 2.41 -9.08 -18.67
CA ALA A 398 3.76 -9.62 -18.42
C ALA A 398 3.90 -11.09 -18.88
N ILE A 399 2.79 -11.84 -18.87
CA ILE A 399 2.72 -13.21 -19.41
C ILE A 399 2.78 -13.20 -20.95
N MET A 400 2.25 -12.14 -21.60
CA MET A 400 2.31 -12.00 -23.06
C MET A 400 3.72 -11.65 -23.56
N ASP A 401 4.51 -10.91 -22.77
CA ASP A 401 5.87 -10.48 -23.13
C ASP A 401 6.96 -11.50 -22.77
N GLY A 402 6.59 -12.68 -22.25
CA GLY A 402 7.54 -13.74 -21.93
C GLY A 402 8.45 -13.48 -20.73
N ASN A 403 8.10 -12.52 -19.87
CA ASN A 403 8.87 -12.23 -18.67
C ASN A 403 8.51 -13.21 -17.55
N SER A 404 9.46 -14.09 -17.21
CA SER A 404 9.40 -15.06 -16.10
C SER A 404 9.47 -14.42 -14.70
N SER A 405 9.56 -13.08 -14.62
CA SER A 405 9.73 -12.31 -13.37
C SER A 405 8.56 -12.44 -12.38
N CYS A 406 7.42 -12.99 -12.80
CA CYS A 406 6.23 -13.18 -11.96
C CYS A 406 6.10 -14.60 -11.35
N LEU A 407 6.99 -15.53 -11.70
CA LEU A 407 6.95 -16.92 -11.22
C LEU A 407 7.95 -17.11 -10.07
N ILE A 408 7.53 -17.66 -8.92
CA ILE A 408 8.49 -18.05 -7.87
C ILE A 408 9.35 -19.17 -8.41
N MET A 409 10.66 -18.98 -8.47
CA MET A 409 11.59 -19.97 -9.01
C MET A 409 11.90 -21.06 -7.98
N SER A 410 12.10 -20.71 -6.71
CA SER A 410 12.38 -21.63 -5.61
C SER A 410 11.95 -21.01 -4.28
N LEU A 411 11.66 -21.84 -3.28
CA LEU A 411 11.43 -21.45 -1.88
C LEU A 411 12.52 -21.94 -0.92
N ALA A 412 13.62 -22.51 -1.42
CA ALA A 412 14.71 -23.07 -0.62
C ALA A 412 15.36 -22.07 0.35
N VAL A 413 15.20 -20.76 0.14
CA VAL A 413 15.65 -19.75 1.10
C VAL A 413 14.90 -19.87 2.44
N LEU A 414 13.64 -20.27 2.43
CA LEU A 414 12.84 -20.41 3.67
C LEU A 414 13.37 -21.54 4.57
N THR A 415 13.80 -22.66 3.99
CA THR A 415 14.26 -23.83 4.75
C THR A 415 15.62 -23.58 5.41
N CYS A 416 16.55 -22.97 4.69
CA CYS A 416 17.94 -22.82 5.17
C CYS A 416 18.16 -21.55 5.99
N SER A 417 17.43 -20.47 5.68
CA SER A 417 17.80 -19.12 6.14
C SER A 417 16.77 -18.47 7.06
N MET A 418 15.59 -19.07 7.22
CA MET A 418 14.47 -18.49 7.95
C MET A 418 13.75 -19.53 8.85
N PRO A 419 14.44 -20.13 9.82
CA PRO A 419 13.96 -21.29 10.57
C PRO A 419 12.71 -21.03 11.44
N ARG A 420 12.34 -19.78 11.66
CA ARG A 420 11.22 -19.37 12.52
C ARG A 420 9.97 -18.92 11.77
N VAL A 421 9.96 -19.00 10.44
CA VAL A 421 8.80 -18.57 9.65
C VAL A 421 7.63 -19.49 9.95
N ALA A 422 6.59 -18.94 10.59
CA ALA A 422 5.38 -19.65 10.94
C ALA A 422 4.22 -19.32 9.98
N HIS A 423 4.32 -18.20 9.25
CA HIS A 423 3.31 -17.71 8.33
C HIS A 423 3.91 -17.39 6.95
N LEU A 424 3.41 -18.04 5.91
CA LEU A 424 3.75 -17.77 4.52
C LEU A 424 2.48 -17.38 3.74
N ASP A 425 2.41 -16.13 3.31
CA ASP A 425 1.31 -15.60 2.51
C ASP A 425 1.73 -15.48 1.04
N LEU A 426 1.13 -16.28 0.17
CA LEU A 426 1.36 -16.24 -1.28
C LEU A 426 0.22 -15.47 -1.96
N ASN A 427 0.55 -14.45 -2.75
CA ASN A 427 -0.44 -13.71 -3.53
C ASN A 427 -0.17 -13.87 -5.03
N LEU A 428 -0.33 -15.10 -5.53
CA LEU A 428 0.13 -15.52 -6.85
C LEU A 428 -0.84 -16.47 -7.55
N ASP A 429 -0.78 -16.46 -8.88
CA ASP A 429 -1.59 -17.30 -9.76
C ASP A 429 -0.86 -18.58 -10.21
N TYR A 430 0.49 -18.58 -10.20
CA TYR A 430 1.34 -19.66 -10.72
C TYR A 430 2.53 -19.96 -9.80
N LEU A 431 2.98 -21.23 -9.79
CA LEU A 431 4.20 -21.69 -9.13
C LEU A 431 5.09 -22.48 -10.12
N SER A 432 6.42 -22.45 -9.90
CA SER A 432 7.36 -23.35 -10.58
C SER A 432 7.35 -24.75 -9.95
N PHE A 433 7.84 -25.76 -10.67
CA PHE A 433 8.05 -27.10 -10.09
C PHE A 433 9.01 -27.12 -8.90
N PRO A 434 10.17 -26.43 -8.95
CA PRO A 434 11.03 -26.35 -7.76
C PRO A 434 10.33 -25.65 -6.57
N ALA A 435 9.56 -24.59 -6.80
CA ALA A 435 8.81 -23.93 -5.73
C ALA A 435 7.72 -24.84 -5.13
N VAL A 436 7.06 -25.67 -5.95
CA VAL A 436 6.12 -26.70 -5.48
C VAL A 436 6.85 -27.72 -4.62
N ALA A 437 7.98 -28.26 -5.07
CA ALA A 437 8.78 -29.21 -4.30
C ALA A 437 9.22 -28.61 -2.96
N ASP A 438 9.76 -27.39 -2.97
CA ASP A 438 10.20 -26.68 -1.77
C ASP A 438 9.03 -26.45 -0.80
N LEU A 439 7.85 -26.05 -1.30
CA LEU A 439 6.66 -25.84 -0.46
C LEU A 439 6.24 -27.09 0.31
N THR A 440 6.41 -28.27 -0.31
CA THR A 440 6.14 -29.56 0.36
C THR A 440 7.21 -29.94 1.40
N ARG A 441 8.39 -29.33 1.36
CA ARG A 441 9.49 -29.62 2.30
C ARG A 441 9.59 -28.62 3.44
N ILE A 442 8.92 -27.48 3.34
CA ILE A 442 9.00 -26.41 4.32
C ILE A 442 8.13 -26.72 5.56
N ALA A 443 8.71 -26.57 6.75
CA ALA A 443 8.02 -26.70 8.03
C ALA A 443 7.35 -25.38 8.47
N VAL A 444 6.47 -24.82 7.64
CA VAL A 444 5.70 -23.60 7.96
C VAL A 444 4.30 -23.99 8.43
N ALA A 445 3.91 -23.51 9.61
CA ALA A 445 2.64 -23.88 10.25
C ALA A 445 1.41 -23.36 9.50
N ASN A 446 1.48 -22.16 8.92
CA ASN A 446 0.37 -21.52 8.23
C ASN A 446 0.80 -21.05 6.85
N VAL A 447 0.28 -21.68 5.81
CA VAL A 447 0.49 -21.24 4.41
C VAL A 447 -0.85 -20.81 3.83
N THR A 448 -0.91 -19.60 3.28
CA THR A 448 -2.11 -19.09 2.60
C THR A 448 -1.80 -18.73 1.15
N CYS A 449 -2.79 -18.87 0.26
CA CYS A 449 -2.69 -18.39 -1.11
C CYS A 449 -3.96 -17.63 -1.52
N LYS A 450 -3.89 -16.28 -1.53
CA LYS A 450 -5.08 -15.41 -1.69
C LYS A 450 -5.76 -15.57 -3.05
N ARG A 451 -4.99 -15.67 -4.13
CA ARG A 451 -5.55 -15.74 -5.51
C ARG A 451 -5.99 -17.14 -5.91
N ALA A 452 -5.25 -18.19 -5.54
CA ALA A 452 -5.61 -19.56 -5.85
C ALA A 452 -6.98 -19.97 -5.26
N MET A 453 -7.33 -19.49 -4.07
CA MET A 453 -8.67 -19.72 -3.48
C MET A 453 -9.81 -19.01 -4.23
N THR A 454 -9.51 -17.99 -5.03
CA THR A 454 -10.51 -17.27 -5.83
C THR A 454 -10.71 -17.91 -7.21
N VAL A 455 -9.68 -18.61 -7.73
CA VAL A 455 -9.67 -19.22 -9.07
C VAL A 455 -10.21 -20.65 -9.08
N ALA A 456 -10.26 -21.36 -7.93
CA ALA A 456 -10.85 -22.69 -7.82
C ALA A 456 -12.32 -22.79 -8.32
N HIS A 457 -13.00 -21.66 -8.56
CA HIS A 457 -14.35 -21.58 -9.13
C HIS A 457 -14.42 -21.14 -10.60
N LYS A 458 -13.29 -21.02 -11.31
CA LYS A 458 -13.24 -20.64 -12.73
C LYS A 458 -12.42 -21.66 -13.52
N ARG A 459 -12.92 -22.08 -14.69
CA ARG A 459 -12.17 -22.94 -15.61
C ARG A 459 -10.81 -22.28 -15.92
N PRO A 460 -9.68 -23.01 -15.83
CA PRO A 460 -8.38 -22.45 -16.18
C PRO A 460 -8.41 -22.03 -17.64
N VAL A 461 -8.10 -20.76 -17.92
CA VAL A 461 -7.80 -20.32 -19.27
C VAL A 461 -6.41 -20.85 -19.59
N ARG A 462 -6.30 -21.83 -20.49
CA ARG A 462 -5.01 -22.17 -21.10
C ARG A 462 -4.51 -20.93 -21.83
N VAL A 463 -3.47 -20.31 -21.29
CA VAL A 463 -2.74 -19.27 -22.00
C VAL A 463 -1.55 -19.99 -22.65
N ASP A 464 -1.70 -20.32 -23.92
CA ASP A 464 -0.62 -20.85 -24.76
C ASP A 464 0.34 -19.70 -25.04
N CYS A 465 1.28 -19.46 -24.13
CA CYS A 465 2.32 -18.46 -24.28
C CYS A 465 3.62 -19.15 -24.72
N PRO A 466 4.13 -18.88 -25.93
CA PRO A 466 5.39 -19.43 -26.41
C PRO A 466 6.55 -18.66 -25.76
N VAL A 467 6.91 -19.00 -24.53
CA VAL A 467 7.99 -18.33 -23.80
C VAL A 467 9.21 -19.23 -23.75
N ARG A 468 10.34 -18.75 -24.29
CA ARG A 468 11.67 -19.25 -23.92
C ARG A 468 12.07 -18.57 -22.63
N LEU A 469 12.24 -19.33 -21.55
CA LEU A 469 12.82 -18.83 -20.30
C LEU A 469 14.17 -18.16 -20.63
N PRO A 470 14.40 -16.88 -20.26
CA PRO A 470 15.73 -16.32 -20.37
C PRO A 470 16.66 -17.12 -19.45
N VAL A 471 17.68 -17.74 -20.05
CA VAL A 471 18.79 -18.36 -19.34
C VAL A 471 19.42 -17.24 -18.51
N LEU A 472 19.29 -17.32 -17.19
CA LEU A 472 20.10 -16.49 -16.30
C LEU A 472 21.56 -16.87 -16.58
N ASP A 473 22.40 -15.88 -16.90
CA ASP A 473 23.86 -16.02 -17.15
C ASP A 473 24.65 -16.43 -15.88
N ASP A 474 24.03 -17.20 -14.98
CA ASP A 474 24.72 -17.92 -13.92
C ASP A 474 25.00 -19.33 -14.47
N PRO A 475 26.28 -19.69 -14.73
CA PRO A 475 26.65 -21.02 -15.27
C PRO A 475 26.25 -22.17 -14.33
N SER A 476 25.85 -21.87 -13.09
CA SER A 476 25.25 -22.84 -12.15
C SER A 476 23.73 -23.06 -12.33
N SER A 477 23.02 -22.12 -12.98
CA SER A 477 21.57 -22.17 -13.20
C SER A 477 21.18 -22.69 -14.58
N ALA A 478 22.00 -22.44 -15.61
CA ALA A 478 21.81 -22.99 -16.96
C ALA A 478 21.90 -24.53 -16.98
N ALA A 479 22.64 -25.11 -16.03
CA ALA A 479 22.76 -26.56 -15.88
C ALA A 479 21.52 -27.24 -15.27
N GLN A 480 20.59 -26.50 -14.64
CA GLN A 480 19.34 -27.07 -14.09
C GLN A 480 18.14 -26.94 -15.04
N SER A 481 18.25 -26.12 -16.09
CA SER A 481 17.19 -25.96 -17.12
C SER A 481 17.24 -27.01 -18.23
N ALA A 482 18.29 -27.82 -18.31
CA ALA A 482 18.37 -28.98 -19.19
C ALA A 482 17.83 -30.21 -18.45
N SER A 483 16.59 -30.60 -18.78
CA SER A 483 15.82 -31.73 -18.24
C SER A 483 15.67 -31.82 -16.72
N MET A 484 14.55 -31.33 -16.20
CA MET A 484 14.07 -31.78 -14.89
C MET A 484 13.55 -33.23 -15.09
N GLU A 485 14.36 -34.24 -14.79
CA GLU A 485 13.96 -35.64 -14.98
C GLU A 485 12.89 -36.07 -13.96
N GLU A 486 13.06 -35.67 -12.69
CA GLU A 486 12.19 -36.05 -11.59
C GLU A 486 11.70 -34.85 -10.76
N LEU A 487 10.41 -34.84 -10.41
CA LEU A 487 9.84 -33.96 -9.39
C LEU A 487 9.58 -34.76 -8.10
N ARG A 488 10.27 -34.40 -7.01
CA ARG A 488 10.12 -35.07 -5.71
C ARG A 488 9.32 -34.22 -4.72
N LEU A 489 8.15 -34.71 -4.33
CA LEU A 489 7.24 -34.09 -3.37
C LEU A 489 7.26 -34.85 -2.06
N VAL A 490 7.23 -34.14 -0.94
CA VAL A 490 7.23 -34.75 0.40
C VAL A 490 5.90 -34.52 1.09
N TYR A 491 5.33 -35.56 1.65
CA TYR A 491 4.08 -35.48 2.35
C TYR A 491 4.26 -35.82 3.83
N THR A 492 3.72 -34.95 4.67
CA THR A 492 3.61 -35.13 6.12
C THR A 492 2.24 -34.64 6.59
N PRO A 493 1.71 -35.11 7.72
CA PRO A 493 0.49 -34.52 8.30
C PRO A 493 0.63 -33.01 8.58
N THR A 494 1.84 -32.56 8.88
CA THR A 494 2.15 -31.17 9.24
C THR A 494 2.21 -30.20 8.06
N ASN A 495 2.40 -30.67 6.82
CA ASN A 495 2.44 -29.84 5.61
C ASN A 495 1.13 -29.86 4.80
N ALA A 496 0.03 -30.35 5.38
CA ALA A 496 -1.27 -30.50 4.71
C ALA A 496 -1.78 -29.23 4.00
N GLN A 497 -1.55 -28.05 4.59
CA GLN A 497 -1.97 -26.77 4.00
C GLN A 497 -1.15 -26.41 2.74
N ALA A 498 0.14 -26.72 2.73
CA ALA A 498 0.98 -26.55 1.54
C ALA A 498 0.44 -27.38 0.37
N TRP A 499 0.03 -28.63 0.62
CA TRP A 499 -0.56 -29.51 -0.39
C TRP A 499 -1.87 -28.97 -0.98
N ALA A 500 -2.74 -28.38 -0.14
CA ALA A 500 -3.97 -27.74 -0.62
C ALA A 500 -3.67 -26.57 -1.57
N ILE A 501 -2.58 -25.83 -1.32
CA ILE A 501 -2.13 -24.73 -2.18
C ILE A 501 -1.56 -25.24 -3.50
N VAL A 502 -0.69 -26.27 -3.47
CA VAL A 502 -0.15 -26.91 -4.69
C VAL A 502 -1.30 -27.29 -5.63
N TYR A 503 -2.31 -27.97 -5.10
CA TYR A 503 -3.51 -28.36 -5.86
C TYR A 503 -4.28 -27.16 -6.44
N ALA A 504 -4.44 -26.09 -5.65
CA ALA A 504 -5.21 -24.92 -6.06
C ALA A 504 -4.47 -24.09 -7.13
N THR A 505 -3.13 -24.06 -7.10
CA THR A 505 -2.30 -23.30 -8.03
C THR A 505 -2.18 -24.00 -9.40
N SER A 506 -2.06 -23.19 -10.46
CA SER A 506 -1.73 -23.70 -11.80
C SER A 506 -0.22 -23.68 -12.00
N VAL A 507 0.31 -24.61 -12.82
CA VAL A 507 1.69 -24.54 -13.30
C VAL A 507 1.72 -23.67 -14.55
N ALA A 508 2.74 -22.82 -14.69
CA ALA A 508 2.89 -22.04 -15.91
C ALA A 508 3.17 -22.96 -17.11
N SER A 509 2.48 -22.73 -18.23
CA SER A 509 2.54 -23.54 -19.47
C SER A 509 3.92 -23.59 -20.12
N ALA A 510 4.79 -22.61 -19.83
CA ALA A 510 6.14 -22.51 -20.39
C ALA A 510 7.22 -23.30 -19.61
N VAL A 511 6.85 -24.04 -18.57
CA VAL A 511 7.80 -24.82 -17.76
C VAL A 511 7.92 -26.23 -18.34
N LEU A 512 9.16 -26.72 -18.52
CA LEU A 512 9.41 -28.11 -18.89
C LEU A 512 8.86 -29.04 -17.80
N TRP A 513 7.98 -29.96 -18.20
CA TRP A 513 7.39 -30.93 -17.28
C TRP A 513 8.40 -32.00 -16.88
N PRO A 514 8.39 -32.43 -15.61
CA PRO A 514 9.20 -33.57 -15.18
C PRO A 514 8.74 -34.83 -15.90
N LYS A 515 9.65 -35.72 -16.26
CA LYS A 515 9.27 -37.01 -16.84
C LYS A 515 8.58 -37.90 -15.78
N ARG A 516 9.11 -37.87 -14.55
CA ARG A 516 8.61 -38.68 -13.44
C ARG A 516 8.26 -37.83 -12.22
N VAL A 517 7.18 -38.18 -11.52
CA VAL A 517 6.80 -37.54 -10.24
C VAL A 517 6.92 -38.57 -9.11
N ILE A 518 7.70 -38.24 -8.08
CA ILE A 518 7.90 -39.08 -6.90
C ILE A 518 7.25 -38.40 -5.69
N VAL A 519 6.40 -39.11 -4.97
CA VAL A 519 5.75 -38.64 -3.74
C VAL A 519 6.25 -39.47 -2.56
N GLU A 520 6.95 -38.84 -1.62
CA GLU A 520 7.42 -39.48 -0.39
C GLU A 520 6.43 -39.24 0.74
N VAL A 521 5.77 -40.30 1.21
CA VAL A 521 4.82 -40.27 2.34
C VAL A 521 5.57 -40.66 3.61
N VAL A 522 5.81 -39.67 4.49
CA VAL A 522 6.55 -39.85 5.74
C VAL A 522 5.55 -40.10 6.87
N SER A 523 5.42 -41.38 7.26
CA SER A 523 4.51 -41.92 8.28
C SER A 523 3.07 -42.18 7.82
N ALA A 524 2.86 -43.37 7.27
CA ALA A 524 1.54 -44.00 7.34
C ALA A 524 1.24 -44.35 8.81
N SER A 525 0.07 -43.95 9.32
CA SER A 525 -0.51 -44.47 10.56
C SER A 525 -1.98 -44.78 10.30
N ASP A 526 -2.64 -45.59 11.15
CA ASP A 526 -3.97 -46.15 10.83
C ASP A 526 -5.10 -45.11 10.68
N GLY A 527 -4.88 -43.85 11.09
CA GLY A 527 -5.78 -42.71 10.85
C GLY A 527 -5.42 -41.82 9.65
N VAL A 528 -4.30 -42.08 8.97
CA VAL A 528 -3.70 -41.20 7.95
C VAL A 528 -3.85 -41.77 6.53
N VAL A 529 -3.97 -43.10 6.37
CA VAL A 529 -4.09 -43.75 5.05
C VAL A 529 -5.24 -43.19 4.18
N ASP A 530 -6.42 -42.96 4.74
CA ASP A 530 -7.55 -42.40 3.98
C ASP A 530 -7.34 -40.93 3.57
N VAL A 531 -6.68 -40.17 4.45
CA VAL A 531 -6.28 -38.77 4.17
C VAL A 531 -5.22 -38.73 3.08
N ASP A 532 -4.29 -39.68 3.08
CA ASP A 532 -3.21 -39.80 2.09
C ASP A 532 -3.78 -40.15 0.72
N VAL A 533 -4.71 -41.11 0.63
CA VAL A 533 -5.39 -41.48 -0.63
C VAL A 533 -6.15 -40.29 -1.22
N ALA A 534 -6.89 -39.54 -0.40
CA ALA A 534 -7.61 -38.35 -0.88
C ALA A 534 -6.65 -37.30 -1.45
N ARG A 535 -5.48 -37.11 -0.84
CA ARG A 535 -4.46 -36.14 -1.27
C ARG A 535 -3.68 -36.61 -2.50
N ILE A 536 -3.37 -37.89 -2.59
CA ILE A 536 -2.84 -38.52 -3.82
C ILE A 536 -3.85 -38.31 -4.96
N GLY A 537 -5.15 -38.48 -4.70
CA GLY A 537 -6.19 -38.19 -5.67
C GLY A 537 -6.22 -36.73 -6.12
N LEU A 538 -6.01 -35.78 -5.21
CA LEU A 538 -5.85 -34.36 -5.56
C LEU A 538 -4.62 -34.13 -6.45
N LEU A 539 -3.48 -34.76 -6.14
CA LEU A 539 -2.27 -34.65 -6.97
C LEU A 539 -2.48 -35.21 -8.37
N VAL A 540 -3.09 -36.40 -8.50
CA VAL A 540 -3.41 -37.01 -9.79
C VAL A 540 -4.35 -36.10 -10.59
N THR A 541 -5.38 -35.54 -9.93
CA THR A 541 -6.29 -34.58 -10.57
C THR A 541 -5.54 -33.32 -11.03
N TRP A 542 -4.59 -32.83 -10.24
CA TRP A 542 -3.77 -31.68 -10.59
C TRP A 542 -2.83 -31.97 -11.76
N LEU A 543 -2.22 -33.16 -11.81
CA LEU A 543 -1.40 -33.61 -12.93
C LEU A 543 -2.23 -33.81 -14.21
N GLN A 544 -3.42 -34.40 -14.13
CA GLN A 544 -4.33 -34.50 -15.26
C GLN A 544 -4.80 -33.13 -15.77
N ARG A 545 -5.00 -32.17 -14.86
CA ARG A 545 -5.44 -30.81 -15.21
C ARG A 545 -4.36 -30.02 -15.93
N ASN A 546 -3.10 -30.15 -15.50
CA ASN A 546 -2.01 -29.27 -15.92
C ASN A 546 -0.96 -29.96 -16.81
N GLY A 547 -0.78 -31.28 -16.68
CA GLY A 547 0.32 -32.05 -17.26
C GLY A 547 0.15 -32.39 -18.74
N PRO A 548 1.25 -32.46 -19.51
CA PRO A 548 1.26 -32.98 -20.86
C PRO A 548 1.18 -34.50 -20.85
N ASP A 549 0.80 -35.07 -21.99
CA ASP A 549 0.64 -36.52 -22.18
C ASP A 549 1.91 -37.31 -21.81
N SER A 550 3.10 -36.72 -21.99
CA SER A 550 4.38 -37.36 -21.66
C SER A 550 4.58 -37.72 -20.17
N VAL A 551 3.90 -37.02 -19.25
CA VAL A 551 3.94 -37.37 -17.81
C VAL A 551 2.94 -38.50 -17.50
N GLN A 552 1.92 -38.66 -18.36
CA GLN A 552 0.96 -39.75 -18.23
C GLN A 552 1.59 -41.10 -18.61
N ASP A 553 2.61 -41.08 -19.49
CA ASP A 553 3.32 -42.27 -19.98
C ASP A 553 4.33 -42.87 -18.96
N GLU A 554 5.06 -42.03 -18.20
CA GLU A 554 6.06 -42.51 -17.21
C GLU A 554 5.51 -42.63 -15.76
N GLY A 555 4.33 -42.04 -15.48
CA GLY A 555 3.57 -42.27 -14.26
C GLY A 555 4.07 -41.56 -12.99
N ILE A 556 3.37 -41.83 -11.88
CA ILE A 556 3.68 -41.35 -10.51
C ILE A 556 4.22 -42.52 -9.69
N GLU A 557 5.38 -42.32 -9.07
CA GLU A 557 5.89 -43.21 -8.03
C GLU A 557 5.51 -42.67 -6.64
N ILE A 558 4.85 -43.49 -5.82
CA ILE A 558 4.53 -43.16 -4.44
C ILE A 558 5.41 -44.03 -3.54
N ARG A 559 6.34 -43.38 -2.86
CA ARG A 559 7.26 -43.99 -1.89
C ARG A 559 6.69 -43.83 -0.49
N VAL A 560 6.44 -44.93 0.19
CA VAL A 560 5.75 -44.92 1.49
C VAL A 560 6.67 -45.50 2.56
N ARG A 561 6.86 -44.75 3.66
CA ARG A 561 7.48 -45.25 4.88
C ARG A 561 6.41 -45.60 5.91
N GLY A 562 6.37 -46.86 6.34
CA GLY A 562 5.43 -47.33 7.35
C GLY A 562 5.37 -48.86 7.44
N PRO A 563 4.54 -49.39 8.35
CA PRO A 563 4.33 -50.83 8.51
C PRO A 563 3.86 -51.49 7.19
N PRO A 564 4.33 -52.71 6.84
CA PRO A 564 3.98 -53.38 5.59
C PRO A 564 2.47 -53.47 5.34
N GLU A 565 1.69 -53.77 6.39
CA GLU A 565 0.23 -53.86 6.32
C GLU A 565 -0.43 -52.57 5.84
N GLN A 566 0.10 -51.41 6.25
CA GLN A 566 -0.42 -50.11 5.85
C GLN A 566 0.01 -49.73 4.44
N VAL A 567 1.23 -50.10 4.03
CA VAL A 567 1.69 -49.92 2.65
C VAL A 567 0.84 -50.73 1.68
N GLU A 568 0.52 -51.99 2.01
CA GLU A 568 -0.38 -52.82 1.19
C GLU A 568 -1.81 -52.25 1.14
N LYS A 569 -2.33 -51.76 2.27
CA LYS A 569 -3.65 -51.10 2.31
C LYS A 569 -3.69 -49.84 1.45
N LEU A 570 -2.63 -49.02 1.49
CA LEU A 570 -2.50 -47.83 0.64
C LEU A 570 -2.36 -48.23 -0.83
N ARG A 571 -1.54 -49.22 -1.14
CA ARG A 571 -1.37 -49.76 -2.51
C ARG A 571 -2.70 -50.22 -3.09
N ALA A 572 -3.48 -51.02 -2.37
CA ALA A 572 -4.77 -51.51 -2.84
C ALA A 572 -5.75 -50.36 -3.14
N LYS A 573 -5.78 -49.32 -2.29
CA LYS A 573 -6.64 -48.14 -2.50
C LYS A 573 -6.18 -47.27 -3.67
N VAL A 574 -4.87 -47.06 -3.81
CA VAL A 574 -4.30 -46.30 -4.92
C VAL A 574 -4.48 -47.03 -6.25
N GLN A 575 -4.34 -48.36 -6.29
CA GLN A 575 -4.58 -49.16 -7.50
C GLN A 575 -6.04 -49.10 -7.95
N ALA A 576 -6.99 -49.14 -7.01
CA ALA A 576 -8.41 -48.94 -7.34
C ALA A 576 -8.68 -47.55 -7.94
N PHE A 577 -7.95 -46.53 -7.48
CA PHE A 577 -8.03 -45.17 -7.99
C PHE A 577 -7.32 -45.02 -9.36
N SER A 578 -6.13 -45.57 -9.54
CA SER A 578 -5.35 -45.49 -10.78
C SER A 578 -6.02 -46.24 -11.92
N ALA A 579 -6.79 -47.30 -11.67
CA ALA A 579 -7.58 -47.97 -12.71
C ALA A 579 -8.58 -47.02 -13.40
N THR A 580 -8.92 -45.89 -12.77
CA THR A 580 -9.85 -44.89 -13.31
C THR A 580 -9.17 -43.62 -13.83
N ALA A 581 -7.92 -43.38 -13.43
CA ALA A 581 -7.11 -42.26 -13.89
C ALA A 581 -6.20 -42.78 -15.00
N ALA A 582 -6.21 -42.19 -16.20
CA ALA A 582 -5.32 -42.59 -17.31
C ALA A 582 -3.84 -42.26 -17.04
N LEU A 583 -3.29 -42.75 -15.93
CA LEU A 583 -1.99 -42.40 -15.38
C LEU A 583 -1.50 -43.57 -14.52
N GLU A 584 -0.30 -44.07 -14.81
CA GLU A 584 0.28 -45.17 -14.03
C GLU A 584 0.67 -44.67 -12.63
N VAL A 585 0.23 -45.35 -11.57
CA VAL A 585 0.61 -45.02 -10.19
C VAL A 585 1.18 -46.25 -9.50
N VAL A 586 2.45 -46.19 -9.13
CA VAL A 586 3.19 -47.30 -8.51
C VAL A 586 3.45 -47.00 -7.04
N VAL A 587 3.08 -47.90 -6.14
CA VAL A 587 3.34 -47.76 -4.69
C VAL A 587 4.51 -48.64 -4.26
N VAL A 588 5.61 -48.01 -3.85
CA VAL A 588 6.86 -48.64 -3.44
C VAL A 588 7.04 -48.47 -1.93
N ALA A 589 7.31 -49.58 -1.24
CA ALA A 589 7.70 -49.54 0.17
C ALA A 589 9.15 -49.05 0.29
N VAL A 590 9.43 -48.12 1.19
CA VAL A 590 10.80 -47.68 1.49
C VAL A 590 11.25 -48.41 2.76
N GLU A 591 12.28 -49.24 2.66
CA GLU A 591 12.93 -49.84 3.82
C GLU A 591 13.68 -48.77 4.60
N ASP A 592 13.52 -48.72 5.93
CA ASP A 592 14.31 -47.83 6.78
C ASP A 592 15.76 -48.33 6.78
N GLU A 593 16.65 -47.65 6.03
CA GLU A 593 18.10 -47.88 6.04
C GLU A 593 18.78 -47.47 7.37
N SER A 594 18.05 -47.42 8.49
CA SER A 594 18.63 -47.21 9.82
C SER A 594 19.03 -48.55 10.44
N ARG A 595 20.25 -48.97 10.11
CA ARG A 595 21.11 -49.78 11.00
C ARG A 595 22.40 -49.03 11.28
#